data_AF-A0A1Y3U921-F1
#
_entry.id   AF-A0A1Y3U921-F1
#
_cell.length_a   1.000
_cell.length_b   1.000
_cell.length_c   1.000
_cell.angle_alpha   90.00
_cell.angle_beta   90.00
_cell.angle_gamma   90.00
#
_symmetry.space_group_name_H-M   'P 1'
#
loop_
_entity.id
_entity.type
_entity.pdbx_description
1 polymer ?
#
loop_
_entity_poly.entity_id
_entity_poly.type
_entity_poly.pdbx_seq_one_letter_code
_entity_poly.pdbx_strand_id
1 'polypeptide(L)'
;MKVYIAAHAYCEVPHPYPYQPLFVGAYKLPKNERKPDWEFDDGFLGNISENNSTYCELTGLKWIWKKTQEDIVGLVHYRRFLASPLSPSNQPYPLSEQEIRNILEGHDCIVAQKAFLHDGSKNCSVAKHYRIHHSSTDLIKAKMVIGRYYPEYSDAFDKVMRNEFLSPFNIIICNRQLFNAYAQWLFGVEHRLAQAIDPLADRPPYQQRVFGFLAERLLNVYIVKHNLSAFACKVFNPMDPTRCTPGMSTPLQYEAITNPTGLEHLSKVRDGIDYSPVFDYSFYFNNYRDIAAAFSENPSLALDHFLINGAREGRVAHPNFSITSYVNGNPHLWLKYDNPIAIVRHYLDDEGDRRHAIGYENLLCSPGTTIERNSSPASRIKRLRLERWTNEAESKPVLDGGL
;
A
#
# COMPACT_ATOMS: atom_id res chain seq x y z
N MET A 1 18.82 -25.12 -4.31
CA MET A 1 17.78 -24.16 -3.88
C MET A 1 18.10 -23.55 -2.52
N LYS A 2 17.65 -22.32 -2.26
CA LYS A 2 17.68 -21.70 -0.93
C LYS A 2 16.46 -20.82 -0.69
N VAL A 3 15.94 -20.86 0.54
CA VAL A 3 14.92 -19.93 1.04
C VAL A 3 15.55 -19.04 2.10
N TYR A 4 15.75 -17.77 1.77
CA TYR A 4 16.43 -16.84 2.65
C TYR A 4 15.49 -16.30 3.73
N ILE A 5 15.93 -16.35 4.98
CA ILE A 5 15.21 -15.80 6.14
C ILE A 5 15.75 -14.39 6.42
N ALA A 6 15.02 -13.36 6.03
CA ALA A 6 15.38 -11.98 6.32
C ALA A 6 15.13 -11.64 7.80
N ALA A 7 16.19 -11.22 8.50
CA ALA A 7 16.13 -10.74 9.89
C ALA A 7 17.06 -9.54 10.09
N HIS A 8 16.64 -8.55 10.89
CA HIS A 8 17.45 -7.38 11.26
C HIS A 8 18.16 -7.55 12.62
N ALA A 9 18.07 -8.75 13.19
CA ALA A 9 18.71 -9.15 14.44
C ALA A 9 18.91 -10.66 14.41
N TYR A 10 19.90 -11.15 15.16
CA TYR A 10 20.05 -12.58 15.35
C TYR A 10 18.85 -13.15 16.07
N CYS A 11 18.29 -14.23 15.53
CA CYS A 11 17.15 -14.93 16.09
C CYS A 11 17.39 -16.43 16.02
N GLU A 12 16.90 -17.14 17.04
CA GLU A 12 16.93 -18.61 17.10
C GLU A 12 15.70 -19.16 16.38
N VAL A 13 15.70 -19.01 15.05
CA VAL A 13 14.64 -19.55 14.20
C VAL A 13 15.07 -20.90 13.63
N PRO A 14 14.16 -21.88 13.51
CA PRO A 14 14.45 -23.10 12.79
C PRO A 14 14.87 -22.77 11.36
N HIS A 15 16.08 -23.18 10.97
CA HIS A 15 16.58 -23.06 9.62
C HIS A 15 17.00 -24.45 9.08
N PRO A 16 16.09 -25.45 9.08
CA PRO A 16 16.38 -26.70 8.41
C PRO A 16 16.61 -26.40 6.93
N TYR A 17 17.45 -27.18 6.26
CA TYR A 17 17.59 -27.07 4.81
C TYR A 17 16.17 -27.17 4.16
N PRO A 18 15.79 -26.25 3.25
CA PRO A 18 16.64 -25.32 2.47
C PRO A 18 16.71 -23.87 2.99
N TYR A 19 16.41 -23.62 4.27
CA TYR A 19 16.35 -22.26 4.82
C TYR A 19 17.74 -21.72 5.21
N GLN A 20 18.05 -20.50 4.78
CA GLN A 20 19.33 -19.83 4.99
C GLN A 20 19.12 -18.45 5.66
N PRO A 21 19.64 -18.21 6.87
CA PRO A 21 19.58 -16.90 7.49
C PRO A 21 20.30 -15.81 6.67
N LEU A 22 19.65 -14.66 6.52
CA LEU A 22 20.16 -13.46 5.85
C LEU A 22 19.94 -12.24 6.76
N PHE A 23 21.04 -11.65 7.23
CA PHE A 23 21.01 -10.44 8.02
C PHE A 23 20.76 -9.23 7.10
N VAL A 24 19.64 -8.56 7.30
CA VAL A 24 19.26 -7.34 6.56
C VAL A 24 19.60 -6.10 7.38
N GLY A 25 20.04 -5.03 6.70
CA GLY A 25 20.60 -3.86 7.39
C GLY A 25 21.97 -4.12 8.01
N ALA A 26 22.71 -5.09 7.47
CA ALA A 26 24.02 -5.50 7.94
C ALA A 26 25.08 -4.38 7.92
N TYR A 27 24.86 -3.30 7.18
CA TYR A 27 25.69 -2.09 7.19
C TYR A 27 25.93 -1.56 8.62
N LYS A 28 24.93 -1.68 9.50
CA LYS A 28 25.03 -1.22 10.90
C LYS A 28 25.71 -2.26 11.83
N LEU A 29 25.94 -3.48 11.36
CA LEU A 29 26.46 -4.58 12.15
C LEU A 29 27.99 -4.66 12.05
N PRO A 30 28.72 -4.52 13.16
CA PRO A 30 30.17 -4.66 13.18
C PRO A 30 30.65 -6.01 12.63
N LYS A 31 31.73 -6.01 11.85
CA LYS A 31 32.22 -7.23 11.18
C LYS A 31 32.63 -8.34 12.16
N ASN A 32 33.13 -7.99 13.34
CA ASN A 32 33.50 -8.92 14.41
C ASN A 32 32.29 -9.56 15.11
N GLU A 33 31.08 -9.03 14.94
CA GLU A 33 29.84 -9.59 15.49
C GLU A 33 29.12 -10.49 14.48
N ARG A 34 29.69 -10.69 13.29
CA ARG A 34 29.08 -11.48 12.20
C ARG A 34 29.20 -12.97 12.47
N LYS A 35 28.05 -13.66 12.49
CA LYS A 35 27.99 -15.12 12.58
C LYS A 35 28.30 -15.77 11.23
N PRO A 36 29.14 -16.81 11.18
CA PRO A 36 29.63 -17.40 9.92
C PRO A 36 28.57 -18.17 9.13
N ASP A 37 27.50 -18.61 9.79
CA ASP A 37 26.35 -19.32 9.21
C ASP A 37 25.29 -18.37 8.60
N TRP A 38 25.51 -17.06 8.69
CA TRP A 38 24.61 -16.03 8.18
C TRP A 38 25.16 -15.38 6.90
N GLU A 39 24.25 -15.06 5.98
CA GLU A 39 24.53 -14.15 4.87
C GLU A 39 24.30 -12.70 5.31
N PHE A 40 24.91 -11.74 4.62
CA PHE A 40 24.83 -10.31 4.97
C PHE A 40 24.54 -9.45 3.73
N ASP A 41 23.51 -8.61 3.80
CA ASP A 41 22.99 -7.88 2.64
C ASP A 41 23.88 -6.72 2.13
N ASP A 42 25.00 -6.44 2.80
CA ASP A 42 25.92 -5.34 2.49
C ASP A 42 27.18 -5.75 1.70
N GLY A 43 27.31 -7.03 1.35
CA GLY A 43 28.52 -7.62 0.77
C GLY A 43 28.82 -7.27 -0.71
N PHE A 44 28.22 -6.22 -1.29
CA PHE A 44 28.47 -5.84 -2.69
C PHE A 44 28.26 -4.38 -3.01
N LEU A 45 28.96 -3.88 -4.03
CA LEU A 45 28.78 -2.51 -4.52
C LEU A 45 27.38 -2.31 -5.12
N GLY A 46 26.69 -1.25 -4.71
CA GLY A 46 25.30 -1.00 -5.12
C GLY A 46 24.25 -1.79 -4.33
N ASN A 47 24.64 -2.37 -3.18
CA ASN A 47 23.68 -2.79 -2.17
C ASN A 47 22.90 -1.60 -1.61
N ILE A 48 21.81 -1.88 -0.90
CA ILE A 48 20.94 -0.87 -0.26
C ILE A 48 20.76 -1.14 1.23
N SER A 49 21.73 -1.82 1.87
CA SER A 49 21.66 -2.25 3.27
C SER A 49 21.44 -1.08 4.24
N GLU A 50 22.09 0.07 3.99
CA GLU A 50 21.91 1.29 4.77
C GLU A 50 20.47 1.81 4.79
N ASN A 51 19.68 1.50 3.76
CA ASN A 51 18.29 1.92 3.58
C ASN A 51 17.28 0.96 4.25
N ASN A 52 17.74 -0.01 5.05
CA ASN A 52 16.86 -1.01 5.67
C ASN A 52 15.75 -0.40 6.56
N SER A 53 15.96 0.77 7.16
CA SER A 53 14.90 1.44 7.93
C SER A 53 13.67 1.83 7.11
N THR A 54 13.83 2.03 5.79
CA THR A 54 12.74 2.43 4.88
C THR A 54 12.33 1.30 3.93
N TYR A 55 13.29 0.52 3.46
CA TYR A 55 13.09 -0.61 2.55
C TYR A 55 12.82 -1.94 3.27
N CYS A 56 13.07 -2.03 4.58
CA CYS A 56 12.85 -3.25 5.36
C CYS A 56 13.53 -4.48 4.71
N GLU A 57 12.83 -5.63 4.67
CA GLU A 57 13.33 -6.88 4.09
C GLU A 57 13.64 -6.80 2.58
N LEU A 58 13.27 -5.70 1.88
CA LEU A 58 13.65 -5.51 0.47
C LEU A 58 15.15 -5.36 0.29
N THR A 59 15.91 -4.92 1.31
CA THR A 59 17.38 -4.90 1.20
C THR A 59 17.93 -6.32 1.05
N GLY A 60 17.31 -7.30 1.73
CA GLY A 60 17.56 -8.72 1.52
C GLY A 60 17.14 -9.18 0.13
N LEU A 61 15.95 -8.80 -0.36
CA LEU A 61 15.49 -9.12 -1.72
C LEU A 61 16.50 -8.63 -2.78
N LYS A 62 17.03 -7.41 -2.63
CA LYS A 62 18.06 -6.85 -3.50
C LYS A 62 19.32 -7.70 -3.49
N TRP A 63 19.78 -8.09 -2.31
CA TRP A 63 20.96 -8.93 -2.18
C TRP A 63 20.76 -10.29 -2.84
N ILE A 64 19.62 -10.94 -2.59
CA ILE A 64 19.27 -12.23 -3.20
C ILE A 64 19.31 -12.13 -4.72
N TRP A 65 18.64 -11.11 -5.29
CA TRP A 65 18.64 -10.86 -6.74
C TRP A 65 20.06 -10.74 -7.33
N LYS A 66 21.00 -10.14 -6.59
CA LYS A 66 22.36 -9.89 -7.10
C LYS A 66 23.35 -11.00 -6.78
N LYS A 67 23.06 -11.89 -5.83
CA LYS A 67 24.03 -12.85 -5.30
C LYS A 67 23.66 -14.30 -5.46
N THR A 68 22.37 -14.63 -5.38
CA THR A 68 21.97 -16.03 -5.42
C THR A 68 22.29 -16.67 -6.77
N GLN A 69 22.75 -17.93 -6.73
CA GLN A 69 22.99 -18.76 -7.90
C GLN A 69 22.04 -19.96 -7.96
N GLU A 70 21.11 -20.03 -7.02
CA GLU A 70 20.20 -21.16 -6.87
C GLU A 70 19.19 -21.23 -8.02
N ASP A 71 18.71 -22.43 -8.33
CA ASP A 71 17.65 -22.69 -9.30
C ASP A 71 16.29 -22.19 -8.79
N ILE A 72 16.00 -22.48 -7.53
CA ILE A 72 14.81 -22.04 -6.79
C ILE A 72 15.27 -21.14 -5.64
N VAL A 73 14.62 -19.99 -5.54
CA VAL A 73 14.95 -18.89 -4.64
C VAL A 73 13.71 -18.51 -3.85
N GLY A 74 13.86 -18.38 -2.54
CA GLY A 74 12.81 -17.90 -1.66
C GLY A 74 13.24 -16.74 -0.78
N LEU A 75 12.28 -15.91 -0.40
CA LEU A 75 12.39 -14.91 0.66
C LEU A 75 11.25 -15.12 1.65
N VAL A 76 11.59 -15.37 2.91
CA VAL A 76 10.67 -15.34 4.06
C VAL A 76 11.20 -14.37 5.11
N HIS A 77 10.34 -13.97 6.05
CA HIS A 77 10.74 -13.09 7.15
C HIS A 77 10.91 -13.95 8.41
N TYR A 78 11.81 -13.57 9.32
CA TYR A 78 12.11 -14.35 10.54
C TYR A 78 10.91 -14.69 11.44
N ARG A 79 9.80 -13.93 11.36
CA ARG A 79 8.54 -14.19 12.09
C ARG A 79 7.36 -14.63 11.21
N ARG A 80 7.59 -14.89 9.92
CA ARG A 80 6.53 -15.25 8.97
C ARG A 80 7.05 -16.32 8.02
N PHE A 81 6.86 -17.58 8.39
CA PHE A 81 7.22 -18.73 7.57
C PHE A 81 5.99 -19.26 6.85
N LEU A 82 6.18 -19.80 5.64
CA LEU A 82 5.13 -20.51 4.92
C LEU A 82 5.00 -21.92 5.51
N ALA A 83 3.84 -22.22 6.07
CA ALA A 83 3.54 -23.51 6.68
C ALA A 83 3.36 -24.60 5.62
N SER A 84 3.89 -25.78 5.91
CA SER A 84 3.56 -26.98 5.17
C SER A 84 2.05 -27.25 5.21
N PRO A 85 1.40 -27.56 4.07
CA PRO A 85 0.01 -28.02 4.04
C PRO A 85 -0.23 -29.30 4.85
N LEU A 86 0.83 -30.09 5.09
CA LEU A 86 0.80 -31.33 5.87
C LEU A 86 0.98 -31.07 7.38
N SER A 87 1.28 -29.82 7.77
CA SER A 87 1.52 -29.51 9.17
C SER A 87 0.24 -29.45 10.01
N PRO A 88 0.26 -29.99 11.25
CA PRO A 88 -0.85 -29.81 12.18
C PRO A 88 -1.09 -28.33 12.48
N SER A 89 -2.36 -27.92 12.58
CA SER A 89 -2.70 -26.51 12.82
C SER A 89 -2.18 -25.96 14.16
N ASN A 90 -1.92 -26.82 15.15
CA ASN A 90 -1.38 -26.47 16.45
C ASN A 90 0.15 -26.58 16.55
N GLN A 91 0.81 -27.15 15.52
CA GLN A 91 2.27 -27.32 15.45
C GLN A 91 2.73 -27.14 14.00
N PRO A 92 2.61 -25.92 13.45
CA PRO A 92 3.03 -25.65 12.08
C PRO A 92 4.55 -25.78 11.93
N TYR A 93 4.99 -26.32 10.80
CA TYR A 93 6.39 -26.41 10.41
C TYR A 93 6.59 -25.87 8.98
N PRO A 94 7.80 -25.38 8.63
CA PRO A 94 8.04 -24.80 7.31
C PRO A 94 7.93 -25.83 6.18
N LEU A 95 7.70 -25.35 4.96
CA LEU A 95 7.79 -26.16 3.75
C LEU A 95 9.18 -26.82 3.61
N SER A 96 9.22 -28.13 3.40
CA SER A 96 10.44 -28.87 3.06
C SER A 96 10.90 -28.62 1.61
N GLU A 97 12.14 -28.99 1.28
CA GLU A 97 12.63 -28.94 -0.11
C GLU A 97 11.69 -29.68 -1.07
N GLN A 98 11.29 -30.91 -0.71
CA GLN A 98 10.46 -31.74 -1.56
C GLN A 98 9.08 -31.12 -1.82
N GLU A 99 8.47 -30.53 -0.79
CA GLU A 99 7.19 -29.83 -0.94
C GLU A 99 7.31 -28.61 -1.84
N ILE A 100 8.37 -27.81 -1.68
CA ILE A 100 8.61 -26.65 -2.54
C ILE A 100 8.74 -27.09 -4.01
N ARG A 101 9.51 -28.15 -4.28
CA ARG A 101 9.67 -28.67 -5.65
C ARG A 101 8.33 -29.15 -6.21
N ASN A 102 7.61 -29.98 -5.47
CA ASN A 102 6.32 -30.53 -5.91
C ASN A 102 5.28 -29.44 -6.18
N ILE A 103 5.22 -28.39 -5.34
CA ILE A 103 4.30 -27.28 -5.56
C ILE A 103 4.65 -26.51 -6.84
N LEU A 104 5.94 -26.25 -7.06
CA LEU A 104 6.44 -25.49 -8.21
C LEU A 104 6.41 -26.28 -9.54
N GLU A 105 6.13 -27.59 -9.52
CA GLU A 105 5.82 -28.34 -10.75
C GLU A 105 4.48 -27.92 -11.36
N GLY A 106 3.53 -27.45 -10.55
CA GLY A 106 2.19 -27.02 -10.99
C GLY A 106 1.88 -25.53 -10.84
N HIS A 107 2.80 -24.76 -10.26
CA HIS A 107 2.61 -23.34 -9.93
C HIS A 107 3.87 -22.54 -10.23
N ASP A 108 3.71 -21.27 -10.59
CA ASP A 108 4.82 -20.38 -10.89
C ASP A 108 5.56 -19.93 -9.62
N CYS A 109 4.82 -19.73 -8.53
CA CYS A 109 5.37 -19.29 -7.26
C CYS A 109 4.55 -19.75 -6.05
N ILE A 110 5.17 -19.69 -4.87
CA ILE A 110 4.56 -19.91 -3.56
C ILE A 110 4.56 -18.59 -2.80
N VAL A 111 3.41 -18.21 -2.26
CA VAL A 111 3.20 -16.94 -1.55
C VAL A 111 2.41 -17.16 -0.25
N ALA A 112 2.33 -16.11 0.56
CA ALA A 112 1.45 -16.09 1.73
C ALA A 112 -0.03 -16.22 1.32
N GLN A 113 -0.81 -16.91 2.14
CA GLN A 113 -2.25 -17.00 2.00
C GLN A 113 -2.88 -15.62 2.01
N LYS A 114 -3.87 -15.43 1.13
CA LYS A 114 -4.64 -14.19 1.02
C LYS A 114 -5.22 -13.81 2.38
N ALA A 115 -4.91 -12.59 2.82
CA ALA A 115 -5.54 -11.96 3.97
C ALA A 115 -6.66 -11.05 3.47
N PHE A 116 -7.88 -11.27 3.96
CA PHE A 116 -8.98 -10.32 3.79
C PHE A 116 -8.73 -9.12 4.70
N LEU A 117 -8.94 -7.93 4.15
CA LEU A 117 -8.64 -6.66 4.81
C LEU A 117 -9.92 -6.10 5.39
N HIS A 118 -9.81 -5.47 6.55
CA HIS A 118 -10.96 -5.03 7.32
C HIS A 118 -10.86 -3.56 7.71
N ASP A 119 -12.01 -2.91 7.82
CA ASP A 119 -12.24 -1.63 8.47
C ASP A 119 -13.32 -1.86 9.54
N GLY A 120 -12.89 -1.95 10.80
CA GLY A 120 -13.75 -2.45 11.87
C GLY A 120 -14.22 -3.89 11.61
N SER A 121 -15.54 -4.10 11.57
CA SER A 121 -16.16 -5.41 11.34
C SER A 121 -16.38 -5.75 9.85
N LYS A 122 -16.09 -4.82 8.93
CA LYS A 122 -16.39 -4.97 7.50
C LYS A 122 -15.14 -5.19 6.68
N ASN A 123 -15.27 -5.92 5.58
CA ASN A 123 -14.20 -5.99 4.59
C ASN A 123 -13.96 -4.60 3.97
N CYS A 124 -12.72 -4.33 3.58
CA CYS A 124 -12.35 -3.12 2.87
C CYS A 124 -11.37 -3.41 1.73
N SER A 125 -11.32 -2.50 0.75
CA SER A 125 -10.39 -2.64 -0.37
C SER A 125 -8.93 -2.44 0.06
N VAL A 126 -7.99 -3.01 -0.69
CA VAL A 126 -6.55 -2.81 -0.50
C VAL A 126 -6.18 -1.33 -0.44
N ALA A 127 -6.79 -0.49 -1.30
CA ALA A 127 -6.58 0.95 -1.27
C ALA A 127 -7.10 1.61 0.01
N LYS A 128 -8.32 1.23 0.47
CA LYS A 128 -8.90 1.77 1.70
C LYS A 128 -8.06 1.36 2.91
N HIS A 129 -7.69 0.08 3.01
CA HIS A 129 -6.81 -0.43 4.05
C HIS A 129 -5.47 0.32 4.10
N TYR A 130 -4.85 0.60 2.94
CA TYR A 130 -3.61 1.38 2.91
C TYR A 130 -3.81 2.79 3.49
N ARG A 131 -4.91 3.48 3.19
CA ARG A 131 -5.17 4.85 3.67
C ARG A 131 -5.50 4.92 5.16
N ILE A 132 -6.13 3.88 5.69
CA ILE A 132 -6.43 3.78 7.12
C ILE A 132 -5.11 3.64 7.91
N HIS A 133 -4.15 2.89 7.38
CA HIS A 133 -2.95 2.50 8.13
C HIS A 133 -1.65 3.23 7.72
N HIS A 134 -1.63 3.90 6.56
CA HIS A 134 -0.45 4.53 5.97
C HIS A 134 -0.81 5.85 5.27
N SER A 135 0.20 6.63 4.88
CA SER A 135 -0.06 7.90 4.18
C SER A 135 -0.70 7.66 2.81
N SER A 136 -1.90 8.21 2.62
CA SER A 136 -2.64 8.10 1.37
C SER A 136 -1.88 8.66 0.16
N THR A 137 -0.99 9.63 0.38
CA THR A 137 -0.18 10.25 -0.68
C THR A 137 0.81 9.27 -1.31
N ASP A 138 1.29 8.27 -0.56
CA ASP A 138 2.23 7.27 -1.05
C ASP A 138 1.60 6.38 -2.12
N LEU A 139 0.35 5.98 -1.90
CA LEU A 139 -0.38 5.15 -2.85
C LEU A 139 -0.71 5.93 -4.14
N ILE A 140 -1.01 7.22 -4.01
CA ILE A 140 -1.21 8.11 -5.17
C ILE A 140 0.08 8.21 -5.99
N LYS A 141 1.22 8.44 -5.33
CA LYS A 141 2.54 8.48 -5.98
C LYS A 141 2.92 7.16 -6.63
N ALA A 142 2.65 6.02 -5.98
CA ALA A 142 2.83 4.70 -6.55
C ALA A 142 2.05 4.54 -7.85
N LYS A 143 0.78 4.94 -7.86
CA LYS A 143 -0.04 4.90 -9.07
C LYS A 143 0.48 5.83 -10.17
N MET A 144 0.91 7.05 -9.83
CA MET A 144 1.49 7.97 -10.81
C MET A 144 2.77 7.40 -11.43
N VAL A 145 3.64 6.78 -10.61
CA VAL A 145 4.86 6.13 -11.09
C VAL A 145 4.53 4.96 -12.02
N ILE A 146 3.59 4.10 -11.64
CA ILE A 146 3.14 2.98 -12.48
C ILE A 146 2.55 3.51 -13.78
N GLY A 147 1.57 4.42 -13.75
CA GLY A 147 0.92 4.92 -14.96
C GLY A 147 1.86 5.65 -15.91
N ARG A 148 2.88 6.35 -15.39
CA ARG A 148 3.84 7.09 -16.21
C ARG A 148 4.94 6.23 -16.81
N TYR A 149 5.47 5.28 -16.04
CA TYR A 149 6.71 4.58 -16.40
C TYR A 149 6.53 3.09 -16.67
N TYR A 150 5.42 2.52 -16.22
CA TYR A 150 5.04 1.11 -16.41
C TYR A 150 3.56 1.03 -16.78
N PRO A 151 3.11 1.76 -17.82
CA PRO A 151 1.68 1.88 -18.15
C PRO A 151 1.00 0.52 -18.36
N GLU A 152 1.75 -0.49 -18.80
CA GLU A 152 1.29 -1.87 -18.94
C GLU A 152 0.88 -2.53 -17.61
N TYR A 153 1.34 -2.03 -16.47
CA TYR A 153 0.95 -2.49 -15.13
C TYR A 153 -0.28 -1.75 -14.57
N SER A 154 -0.77 -0.69 -15.23
CA SER A 154 -1.86 0.15 -14.70
C SER A 154 -3.11 -0.65 -14.38
N ASP A 155 -3.57 -1.51 -15.30
CA ASP A 155 -4.79 -2.30 -15.09
C ASP A 155 -4.64 -3.31 -13.94
N ALA A 156 -3.46 -3.93 -13.82
CA ALA A 156 -3.16 -4.86 -12.75
C ALA A 156 -3.08 -4.14 -11.39
N PHE A 157 -2.47 -2.96 -11.35
CA PHE A 157 -2.41 -2.10 -10.17
C PHE A 157 -3.82 -1.76 -9.70
N ASP A 158 -4.62 -1.25 -10.61
CA ASP A 158 -6.01 -0.87 -10.38
C ASP A 158 -6.87 -2.04 -9.89
N LYS A 159 -6.70 -3.22 -10.49
CA LYS A 159 -7.39 -4.45 -10.08
C LYS A 159 -7.03 -4.83 -8.64
N VAL A 160 -5.73 -4.85 -8.30
CA VAL A 160 -5.28 -5.19 -6.95
C VAL A 160 -5.78 -4.20 -5.90
N MET A 161 -5.74 -2.91 -6.20
CA MET A 161 -6.20 -1.87 -5.28
C MET A 161 -7.69 -1.97 -4.93
N ARG A 162 -8.49 -2.59 -5.81
CA ARG A 162 -9.94 -2.81 -5.62
C ARG A 162 -10.26 -4.11 -4.89
N ASN A 163 -9.34 -5.07 -4.82
CA ASN A 163 -9.60 -6.32 -4.12
C ASN A 163 -9.81 -6.07 -2.61
N GLU A 164 -10.56 -6.95 -1.96
CA GLU A 164 -10.71 -6.96 -0.49
C GLU A 164 -9.63 -7.79 0.20
N PHE A 165 -8.70 -8.34 -0.56
CA PHE A 165 -7.64 -9.19 -0.08
C PHE A 165 -6.34 -8.94 -0.83
N LEU A 166 -5.24 -9.30 -0.19
CA LEU A 166 -3.93 -9.42 -0.81
C LEU A 166 -3.17 -10.58 -0.18
N SER A 167 -2.17 -11.12 -0.87
CA SER A 167 -1.13 -11.94 -0.23
C SER A 167 -0.20 -11.00 0.52
N PRO A 168 -0.19 -11.01 1.86
CA PRO A 168 0.56 -10.05 2.67
C PRO A 168 2.05 -10.37 2.65
N PHE A 169 2.83 -9.38 3.11
CA PHE A 169 4.29 -9.46 3.10
C PHE A 169 4.86 -9.52 1.68
N ASN A 170 6.16 -9.31 1.54
CA ASN A 170 6.84 -9.50 0.26
C ASN A 170 7.51 -10.88 0.22
N ILE A 171 6.74 -11.92 0.60
CA ILE A 171 7.19 -13.31 0.70
C ILE A 171 6.86 -14.04 -0.59
N ILE A 172 7.89 -14.63 -1.20
CA ILE A 172 7.78 -15.38 -2.44
C ILE A 172 8.85 -16.48 -2.49
N ILE A 173 8.47 -17.66 -2.99
CA ILE A 173 9.38 -18.74 -3.38
C ILE A 173 9.08 -19.10 -4.83
N CYS A 174 10.09 -19.07 -5.71
CA CYS A 174 9.91 -19.34 -7.13
C CYS A 174 11.23 -19.73 -7.81
N ASN A 175 11.18 -20.03 -9.11
CA ASN A 175 12.40 -20.17 -9.89
C ASN A 175 13.17 -18.83 -9.99
N ARG A 176 14.49 -18.91 -10.17
CA ARG A 176 15.37 -17.74 -10.19
C ARG A 176 15.06 -16.77 -11.33
N GLN A 177 14.61 -17.26 -12.49
CA GLN A 177 14.26 -16.41 -13.62
C GLN A 177 13.09 -15.47 -13.26
N LEU A 178 12.03 -16.02 -12.68
CA LEU A 178 10.87 -15.27 -12.20
C LEU A 178 11.25 -14.31 -11.07
N PHE A 179 12.05 -14.77 -10.10
CA PHE A 179 12.53 -13.92 -9.01
C PHE A 179 13.32 -12.71 -9.55
N ASN A 180 14.21 -12.94 -10.52
CA ASN A 180 15.03 -11.89 -11.12
C ASN A 180 14.18 -10.87 -11.90
N ALA A 181 13.19 -11.35 -12.66
CA ALA A 181 12.26 -10.49 -13.39
C ALA A 181 11.42 -9.63 -12.42
N TYR A 182 10.93 -10.24 -11.34
CA TYR A 182 10.20 -9.54 -10.29
C TYR A 182 11.06 -8.48 -9.61
N ALA A 183 12.28 -8.84 -9.17
CA ALA A 183 13.19 -7.92 -8.50
C ALA A 183 13.59 -6.75 -9.43
N GLN A 184 13.86 -7.03 -10.71
CA GLN A 184 14.17 -5.99 -11.69
C GLN A 184 13.03 -4.98 -11.83
N TRP A 185 11.79 -5.45 -11.98
CA TRP A 185 10.62 -4.58 -12.06
C TRP A 185 10.40 -3.82 -10.75
N LEU A 186 10.37 -4.52 -9.60
CA LEU A 186 10.13 -3.92 -8.29
C LEU A 186 11.13 -2.79 -8.00
N PHE A 187 12.43 -3.05 -8.13
CA PHE A 187 13.43 -2.00 -7.88
C PHE A 187 13.45 -0.90 -8.93
N GLY A 188 12.96 -1.16 -10.14
CA GLY A 188 12.71 -0.13 -11.14
C GLY A 188 11.58 0.82 -10.71
N VAL A 189 10.50 0.30 -10.11
CA VAL A 189 9.41 1.08 -9.55
C VAL A 189 9.88 1.83 -8.31
N GLU A 190 10.52 1.14 -7.36
CA GLU A 190 11.01 1.72 -6.10
C GLU A 190 11.99 2.86 -6.33
N HIS A 191 12.88 2.75 -7.33
CA HIS A 191 13.80 3.84 -7.67
C HIS A 191 13.05 5.13 -8.06
N ARG A 192 11.93 5.03 -8.76
CA ARG A 192 11.09 6.18 -9.13
C ARG A 192 10.22 6.66 -7.98
N LEU A 193 9.77 5.74 -7.12
CA LEU A 193 9.07 6.10 -5.89
C LEU A 193 9.98 6.88 -4.94
N ALA A 194 11.25 6.49 -4.79
CA ALA A 194 12.22 7.19 -3.96
C ALA A 194 12.56 8.61 -4.46
N GLN A 195 12.28 8.93 -5.72
CA GLN A 195 12.37 10.29 -6.25
C GLN A 195 11.12 11.13 -5.95
N ALA A 196 9.98 10.48 -5.69
CA ALA A 196 8.69 11.12 -5.45
C ALA A 196 8.29 11.15 -3.97
N ILE A 197 8.86 10.25 -3.16
CA ILE A 197 8.56 10.05 -1.74
C ILE A 197 9.85 10.26 -0.96
N ASP A 198 9.85 11.25 -0.08
CA ASP A 198 10.81 11.32 1.01
C ASP A 198 10.30 10.44 2.16
N PRO A 199 11.00 9.34 2.51
CA PRO A 199 10.58 8.43 3.56
C PRO A 199 11.01 8.89 4.96
N LEU A 200 11.91 9.88 5.09
CA LEU A 200 12.43 10.35 6.38
C LEU A 200 11.78 11.65 6.82
N ALA A 201 11.37 12.50 5.87
CA ALA A 201 10.64 13.70 6.17
C ALA A 201 9.23 13.37 6.70
N ASP A 202 8.90 13.95 7.85
CA ASP A 202 7.52 14.15 8.31
C ASP A 202 6.75 12.86 8.56
N ARG A 203 7.49 11.83 8.97
CA ARG A 203 6.96 10.50 9.26
C ARG A 203 7.47 10.00 10.61
N PRO A 204 6.59 9.51 11.49
CA PRO A 204 7.04 8.75 12.64
C PRO A 204 7.80 7.51 12.18
N PRO A 205 8.73 6.95 12.99
CA PRO A 205 9.60 5.84 12.60
C PRO A 205 8.89 4.66 11.92
N TYR A 206 7.67 4.34 12.35
CA TYR A 206 6.87 3.29 11.71
C TYR A 206 6.50 3.60 10.25
N GLN A 207 6.09 4.84 9.96
CA GLN A 207 5.66 5.28 8.62
C GLN A 207 6.84 5.51 7.65
N GLN A 208 8.08 5.52 8.15
CA GLN A 208 9.27 5.60 7.30
C GLN A 208 9.48 4.34 6.45
N ARG A 209 8.82 3.23 6.81
CA ARG A 209 8.85 1.92 6.14
C ARG A 209 8.02 1.86 4.86
N VAL A 210 7.73 3.01 4.25
CA VAL A 210 6.82 3.20 3.12
C VAL A 210 7.09 2.26 1.94
N PHE A 211 8.36 2.06 1.58
CA PHE A 211 8.72 1.17 0.46
C PHE A 211 8.44 -0.30 0.80
N GLY A 212 8.64 -0.70 2.05
CA GLY A 212 8.18 -2.00 2.53
C GLY A 212 6.67 -2.17 2.40
N PHE A 213 5.89 -1.17 2.84
CA PHE A 213 4.42 -1.22 2.74
C PHE A 213 3.92 -1.27 1.30
N LEU A 214 4.50 -0.47 0.41
CA LEU A 214 4.16 -0.46 -1.02
C LEU A 214 4.53 -1.78 -1.70
N ALA A 215 5.70 -2.36 -1.38
CA ALA A 215 6.14 -3.60 -2.00
C ALA A 215 5.21 -4.80 -1.74
N GLU A 216 4.55 -4.88 -0.58
CA GLU A 216 3.53 -5.91 -0.32
C GLU A 216 2.38 -5.83 -1.35
N ARG A 217 1.97 -4.61 -1.72
CA ARG A 217 0.94 -4.40 -2.73
C ARG A 217 1.49 -4.65 -4.13
N LEU A 218 2.72 -4.20 -4.40
CA LEU A 218 3.37 -4.38 -5.70
C LEU A 218 3.65 -5.85 -6.05
N LEU A 219 3.92 -6.72 -5.08
CA LEU A 219 4.00 -8.17 -5.31
C LEU A 219 2.69 -8.70 -5.92
N ASN A 220 1.55 -8.32 -5.34
CA ASN A 220 0.24 -8.71 -5.83
C ASN A 220 -0.03 -8.14 -7.24
N VAL A 221 0.41 -6.91 -7.51
CA VAL A 221 0.31 -6.28 -8.84
C VAL A 221 1.11 -7.07 -9.88
N TYR A 222 2.32 -7.51 -9.52
CA TYR A 222 3.16 -8.33 -10.40
C TYR A 222 2.50 -9.68 -10.71
N ILE A 223 2.00 -10.38 -9.68
CA ILE A 223 1.28 -11.65 -9.84
C ILE A 223 0.09 -11.51 -10.79
N VAL A 224 -0.73 -10.47 -10.61
CA VAL A 224 -1.89 -10.21 -11.47
C VAL A 224 -1.47 -9.84 -12.89
N LYS A 225 -0.44 -9.00 -13.06
CA LYS A 225 0.00 -8.55 -14.39
C LYS A 225 0.51 -9.70 -15.24
N HIS A 226 1.26 -10.61 -14.65
CA HIS A 226 1.86 -11.75 -15.35
C HIS A 226 0.99 -13.00 -15.33
N ASN A 227 -0.21 -12.92 -14.76
CA ASN A 227 -1.16 -14.03 -14.63
C ASN A 227 -0.51 -15.28 -14.01
N LEU A 228 0.30 -15.07 -12.95
CA LEU A 228 1.05 -16.15 -12.31
C LEU A 228 0.11 -17.06 -11.52
N SER A 229 0.29 -18.37 -11.69
CA SER A 229 -0.29 -19.40 -10.83
C SER A 229 0.44 -19.41 -9.49
N ALA A 230 -0.12 -18.76 -8.48
CA ALA A 230 0.48 -18.65 -7.15
C ALA A 230 -0.16 -19.64 -6.15
N PHE A 231 0.65 -20.55 -5.60
CA PHE A 231 0.23 -21.42 -4.51
C PHE A 231 0.26 -20.67 -3.18
N ALA A 232 -0.84 -20.72 -2.43
CA ALA A 232 -1.05 -19.89 -1.25
C ALA A 232 -0.89 -20.70 0.06
N CYS A 233 0.15 -20.43 0.84
CA CYS A 233 0.42 -21.13 2.10
C CYS A 233 0.03 -20.31 3.32
N LYS A 234 -0.50 -20.97 4.36
CA LYS A 234 -0.68 -20.36 5.68
C LYS A 234 0.65 -19.81 6.19
N VAL A 235 0.61 -18.70 6.89
CA VAL A 235 1.79 -18.10 7.52
C VAL A 235 1.76 -18.41 9.02
N PHE A 236 2.91 -18.74 9.60
CA PHE A 236 3.07 -18.91 11.03
C PHE A 236 4.33 -18.21 11.56
N ASN A 237 4.35 -17.94 12.85
CA ASN A 237 5.52 -17.41 13.53
C ASN A 237 6.35 -18.56 14.10
N PRO A 238 7.56 -18.86 13.58
CA PRO A 238 8.38 -19.94 14.10
C PRO A 238 8.90 -19.70 15.53
N MET A 239 8.90 -18.45 16.01
CA MET A 239 9.28 -18.09 17.38
C MET A 239 8.14 -18.26 18.38
N ASP A 240 6.89 -18.37 17.90
CA ASP A 240 5.70 -18.64 18.70
C ASP A 240 4.71 -19.49 17.87
N PRO A 241 5.02 -20.78 17.66
CA PRO A 241 4.23 -21.65 16.80
C PRO A 241 2.83 -21.97 17.36
N THR A 242 2.57 -21.65 18.64
CA THR A 242 1.25 -21.88 19.26
C THR A 242 0.22 -20.82 18.88
N ARG A 243 0.66 -19.66 18.36
CA ARG A 243 -0.20 -18.62 17.80
C ARG A 243 -0.14 -18.67 16.27
N CYS A 244 -1.17 -19.22 15.63
CA CYS A 244 -1.44 -18.88 14.23
C CYS A 244 -1.53 -17.35 14.14
N THR A 245 -0.68 -16.72 13.34
CA THR A 245 -0.73 -15.26 13.18
C THR A 245 -2.13 -14.88 12.73
N PRO A 246 -2.88 -14.05 13.47
CA PRO A 246 -4.07 -13.42 12.93
C PRO A 246 -3.67 -12.75 11.62
N GLY A 247 -4.51 -12.88 10.58
CA GLY A 247 -4.33 -12.19 9.30
C GLY A 247 -3.98 -10.72 9.53
N MET A 248 -3.14 -10.14 8.65
CA MET A 248 -2.50 -8.82 8.76
C MET A 248 -2.85 -8.15 10.08
N SER A 249 -2.13 -8.50 11.15
CA SER A 249 -2.32 -7.81 12.41
C SER A 249 -2.21 -6.33 12.10
N THR A 250 -3.31 -5.63 12.34
CA THR A 250 -3.37 -4.17 12.32
C THR A 250 -2.07 -3.69 12.96
N PRO A 251 -1.35 -2.74 12.33
CA PRO A 251 -0.26 -2.06 13.02
C PRO A 251 -0.76 -1.77 14.44
N LEU A 252 0.10 -1.99 15.45
CA LEU A 252 -0.11 -1.43 16.79
C LEU A 252 -0.88 -0.15 16.60
N GLN A 253 -2.14 -0.12 17.06
CA GLN A 253 -2.92 1.11 17.02
C GLN A 253 -1.95 2.15 17.52
N TYR A 254 -1.59 3.12 16.67
CA TYR A 254 -1.03 4.33 17.20
C TYR A 254 -2.11 4.72 18.19
N GLU A 255 -1.81 4.64 19.49
CA GLU A 255 -2.61 5.36 20.46
C GLU A 255 -2.65 6.75 19.86
N ALA A 256 -3.82 7.10 19.30
CA ALA A 256 -4.08 8.45 18.91
C ALA A 256 -3.62 9.23 20.13
N ILE A 257 -2.60 10.09 19.96
CA ILE A 257 -2.18 10.98 21.04
C ILE A 257 -3.50 11.56 21.53
N THR A 258 -3.91 11.16 22.73
CA THR A 258 -5.21 11.50 23.26
C THR A 258 -5.14 13.00 23.51
N ASN A 259 -5.52 13.77 22.49
CA ASN A 259 -5.73 15.19 22.64
C ASN A 259 -6.92 15.32 23.59
N PRO A 260 -6.77 16.07 24.69
CA PRO A 260 -7.74 16.04 25.76
C PRO A 260 -9.11 16.52 25.28
N THR A 261 -10.09 15.69 25.59
CA THR A 261 -11.55 15.88 25.65
C THR A 261 -12.10 17.30 25.45
N GLY A 262 -13.07 17.42 24.53
CA GLY A 262 -14.16 18.42 24.62
C GLY A 262 -14.27 19.42 23.46
N LEU A 263 -13.23 19.64 22.66
CA LEU A 263 -13.20 20.67 21.60
C LEU A 263 -13.43 20.15 20.17
N GLU A 264 -13.51 18.82 19.96
CA GLU A 264 -13.62 18.22 18.62
C GLU A 264 -14.86 18.62 17.83
N HIS A 265 -15.99 18.85 18.51
CA HIS A 265 -17.26 19.12 17.81
C HIS A 265 -17.34 20.54 17.23
N LEU A 266 -16.57 21.50 17.76
CA LEU A 266 -16.55 22.88 17.28
C LEU A 266 -15.46 23.13 16.23
N SER A 267 -14.40 22.31 16.21
CA SER A 267 -13.31 22.46 15.23
C SER A 267 -13.63 21.92 13.85
N LYS A 268 -14.65 21.07 13.73
CA LYS A 268 -15.11 20.45 12.47
C LYS A 268 -16.24 21.24 11.79
N VAL A 269 -16.82 22.23 12.48
CA VAL A 269 -17.93 23.05 11.96
C VAL A 269 -17.43 24.39 11.43
N ARG A 270 -17.88 24.75 10.23
CA ARG A 270 -17.69 26.09 9.64
C ARG A 270 -18.97 26.59 9.00
N ASP A 271 -19.37 27.80 9.36
CA ASP A 271 -20.58 28.45 8.87
C ASP A 271 -21.85 27.58 9.02
N GLY A 272 -21.94 26.83 10.12
CA GLY A 272 -23.07 25.93 10.41
C GLY A 272 -23.03 24.59 9.67
N ILE A 273 -21.97 24.29 8.91
CA ILE A 273 -21.78 23.03 8.18
C ILE A 273 -20.78 22.15 8.94
N ASP A 274 -21.14 20.89 9.18
CA ASP A 274 -20.25 19.88 9.78
C ASP A 274 -19.39 19.19 8.69
N TYR A 275 -18.07 19.41 8.77
CA TYR A 275 -17.08 18.81 7.85
C TYR A 275 -16.49 17.50 8.38
N SER A 276 -16.98 16.95 9.50
CA SER A 276 -16.50 15.67 10.03
C SER A 276 -16.46 14.50 9.02
N PRO A 277 -17.36 14.39 8.01
CA PRO A 277 -17.29 13.29 7.03
C PRO A 277 -16.16 13.41 5.99
N VAL A 278 -15.54 14.60 5.89
CA VAL A 278 -14.58 14.96 4.84
C VAL A 278 -13.27 15.54 5.38
N PHE A 279 -13.20 15.78 6.69
CA PHE A 279 -12.05 16.35 7.38
C PHE A 279 -11.83 15.66 8.73
N ASP A 280 -10.67 15.03 8.87
CA ASP A 280 -10.12 14.49 10.11
C ASP A 280 -8.81 15.23 10.41
N TYR A 281 -8.76 15.95 11.53
CA TYR A 281 -7.59 16.74 11.89
C TYR A 281 -6.35 15.88 12.04
N SER A 282 -6.43 14.75 12.76
CA SER A 282 -5.30 13.88 13.00
C SER A 282 -4.78 13.30 11.68
N PHE A 283 -5.67 12.90 10.78
CA PHE A 283 -5.31 12.45 9.45
C PHE A 283 -4.67 13.56 8.62
N TYR A 284 -5.25 14.76 8.61
CA TYR A 284 -4.74 15.88 7.82
C TYR A 284 -3.39 16.39 8.36
N PHE A 285 -3.26 16.53 9.67
CA PHE A 285 -2.03 16.87 10.39
C PHE A 285 -0.91 15.86 10.10
N ASN A 286 -1.21 14.56 10.22
CA ASN A 286 -0.20 13.51 10.02
C ASN A 286 0.21 13.33 8.55
N ASN A 287 -0.59 13.79 7.58
CA ASN A 287 -0.30 13.62 6.16
C ASN A 287 0.43 14.82 5.51
N TYR A 288 0.44 15.99 6.14
CA TYR A 288 1.04 17.20 5.53
C TYR A 288 1.90 17.99 6.53
N ARG A 289 3.21 18.06 6.26
CA ARG A 289 4.19 18.72 7.13
C ARG A 289 3.90 20.18 7.38
N ASP A 290 3.60 20.93 6.33
CA ASP A 290 3.35 22.35 6.39
C ASP A 290 2.13 22.66 7.27
N ILE A 291 1.12 21.78 7.26
CA ILE A 291 -0.02 21.83 8.19
C ILE A 291 0.45 21.54 9.60
N ALA A 292 1.27 20.51 9.78
CA ALA A 292 1.79 20.15 11.10
C ALA A 292 2.64 21.29 11.71
N ALA A 293 3.44 21.97 10.90
CA ALA A 293 4.27 23.09 11.33
C ALA A 293 3.46 24.36 11.59
N ALA A 294 2.41 24.62 10.79
CA ALA A 294 1.62 25.84 10.91
C ALA A 294 0.49 25.76 11.96
N PHE A 295 -0.03 24.56 12.25
CA PHE A 295 -1.30 24.39 12.96
C PHE A 295 -1.26 23.31 14.06
N SER A 296 -0.11 23.05 14.68
CA SER A 296 0.13 21.89 15.56
C SER A 296 -0.85 21.65 16.70
N GLU A 297 -1.61 22.66 17.11
CA GLU A 297 -2.65 22.57 18.15
C GLU A 297 -3.93 23.30 17.75
N ASN A 298 -4.10 23.60 16.45
CA ASN A 298 -5.21 24.41 15.96
C ASN A 298 -6.03 23.65 14.90
N PRO A 299 -6.84 22.64 15.29
CA PRO A 299 -7.71 21.91 14.37
C PRO A 299 -8.63 22.81 13.56
N SER A 300 -9.06 23.92 14.18
CA SER A 300 -9.84 24.97 13.55
C SER A 300 -9.12 25.57 12.33
N LEU A 301 -7.86 26.00 12.49
CA LEU A 301 -7.08 26.61 11.40
C LEU A 301 -6.68 25.58 10.34
N ALA A 302 -6.47 24.33 10.74
CA ALA A 302 -6.24 23.24 9.78
C ALA A 302 -7.48 23.00 8.89
N LEU A 303 -8.70 23.09 9.44
CA LEU A 303 -9.93 23.06 8.64
C LEU A 303 -10.02 24.28 7.72
N ASP A 304 -9.73 25.49 8.20
CA ASP A 304 -9.71 26.69 7.35
C ASP A 304 -8.73 26.54 6.20
N HIS A 305 -7.53 26.02 6.47
CA HIS A 305 -6.57 25.72 5.44
C HIS A 305 -7.13 24.74 4.43
N PHE A 306 -7.74 23.63 4.86
CA PHE A 306 -8.32 22.65 3.95
C PHE A 306 -9.38 23.30 3.03
N LEU A 307 -10.27 24.13 3.60
CA LEU A 307 -11.34 24.79 2.87
C LEU A 307 -10.85 25.89 1.91
N ILE A 308 -9.78 26.60 2.25
CA ILE A 308 -9.30 27.73 1.43
C ILE A 308 -8.29 27.25 0.37
N ASN A 309 -7.37 26.37 0.76
CA ASN A 309 -6.20 25.98 -0.02
C ASN A 309 -6.15 24.47 -0.27
N GLY A 310 -6.27 23.66 0.78
CA GLY A 310 -5.96 22.22 0.73
C GLY A 310 -6.77 21.46 -0.32
N ALA A 311 -8.08 21.72 -0.42
CA ALA A 311 -8.94 21.10 -1.43
C ALA A 311 -8.52 21.47 -2.87
N ARG A 312 -8.07 22.71 -3.11
CA ARG A 312 -7.59 23.18 -4.42
C ARG A 312 -6.23 22.61 -4.77
N GLU A 313 -5.39 22.38 -3.77
CA GLU A 313 -4.11 21.69 -3.90
C GLU A 313 -4.27 20.18 -4.12
N GLY A 314 -5.50 19.65 -4.08
CA GLY A 314 -5.79 18.23 -4.23
C GLY A 314 -5.46 17.41 -2.98
N ARG A 315 -5.37 18.04 -1.81
CA ARG A 315 -5.10 17.35 -0.54
C ARG A 315 -6.31 16.54 -0.11
N VAL A 316 -6.04 15.34 0.39
CA VAL A 316 -6.98 14.46 1.07
C VAL A 316 -6.92 14.76 2.57
N ALA A 317 -8.05 15.14 3.17
CA ALA A 317 -8.14 15.47 4.59
C ALA A 317 -8.90 14.45 5.43
N HIS A 318 -9.38 13.36 4.83
CA HIS A 318 -10.07 12.31 5.56
C HIS A 318 -9.78 10.94 4.92
N PRO A 319 -9.59 9.87 5.72
CA PRO A 319 -9.23 8.55 5.19
C PRO A 319 -10.33 7.95 4.30
N ASN A 320 -11.59 8.31 4.56
CA ASN A 320 -12.77 7.82 3.84
C ASN A 320 -13.38 8.83 2.87
N PHE A 321 -12.66 9.91 2.54
CA PHE A 321 -13.12 10.86 1.53
C PHE A 321 -11.96 11.49 0.76
N SER A 322 -12.04 11.42 -0.57
CA SER A 322 -11.13 12.07 -1.51
C SER A 322 -11.95 12.77 -2.57
N ILE A 323 -11.77 14.08 -2.72
CA ILE A 323 -12.43 14.88 -3.76
C ILE A 323 -12.21 14.22 -5.13
N THR A 324 -10.96 13.86 -5.43
CA THR A 324 -10.61 13.20 -6.69
C THR A 324 -11.40 11.90 -6.89
N SER A 325 -11.49 11.02 -5.88
CA SER A 325 -12.32 9.81 -5.97
C SER A 325 -13.77 10.14 -6.24
N TYR A 326 -14.32 11.06 -5.46
CA TYR A 326 -15.72 11.38 -5.46
C TYR A 326 -16.18 11.92 -6.82
N VAL A 327 -15.43 12.85 -7.42
CA VAL A 327 -15.76 13.39 -8.75
C VAL A 327 -15.52 12.36 -9.85
N ASN A 328 -14.51 11.50 -9.68
CA ASN A 328 -14.22 10.47 -10.65
C ASN A 328 -15.29 9.36 -10.68
N GLY A 329 -15.83 8.99 -9.53
CA GLY A 329 -16.96 8.06 -9.43
C GLY A 329 -18.32 8.70 -9.74
N ASN A 330 -18.39 10.04 -9.79
CA ASN A 330 -19.58 10.80 -10.16
C ASN A 330 -19.26 11.82 -11.26
N PRO A 331 -18.99 11.37 -12.51
CA PRO A 331 -18.43 12.23 -13.55
C PRO A 331 -19.28 13.45 -13.93
N HIS A 332 -20.59 13.43 -13.65
CA HIS A 332 -21.49 14.58 -13.87
C HIS A 332 -21.11 15.80 -13.01
N LEU A 333 -20.47 15.59 -11.86
CA LEU A 333 -20.04 16.67 -10.96
C LEU A 333 -19.02 17.60 -11.62
N TRP A 334 -18.19 17.10 -12.55
CA TRP A 334 -17.27 17.92 -13.37
C TRP A 334 -17.95 18.97 -14.22
N LEU A 335 -19.21 18.74 -14.61
CA LEU A 335 -19.95 19.70 -15.44
C LEU A 335 -20.58 20.80 -14.59
N LYS A 336 -20.89 20.48 -13.33
CA LYS A 336 -21.70 21.28 -12.44
C LYS A 336 -20.85 22.16 -11.51
N TYR A 337 -19.68 21.68 -11.12
CA TYR A 337 -18.82 22.34 -10.14
C TYR A 337 -17.42 22.61 -10.70
N ASP A 338 -16.96 23.84 -10.58
CA ASP A 338 -15.62 24.30 -10.96
C ASP A 338 -14.68 24.50 -9.76
N ASN A 339 -15.20 24.34 -8.54
CA ASN A 339 -14.48 24.52 -7.29
C ASN A 339 -14.54 23.24 -6.43
N PRO A 340 -13.39 22.71 -5.97
CA PRO A 340 -13.32 21.57 -5.04
C PRO A 340 -14.19 21.70 -3.78
N ILE A 341 -14.39 22.90 -3.25
CA ILE A 341 -15.26 23.10 -2.07
C ILE A 341 -16.73 22.93 -2.40
N ALA A 342 -17.17 23.28 -3.61
CA ALA A 342 -18.54 23.02 -4.02
C ALA A 342 -18.80 21.51 -4.17
N ILE A 343 -17.78 20.74 -4.57
CA ILE A 343 -17.81 19.27 -4.57
C ILE A 343 -17.89 18.71 -3.15
N VAL A 344 -17.09 19.26 -2.21
CA VAL A 344 -17.16 18.87 -0.79
C VAL A 344 -18.56 19.13 -0.23
N ARG A 345 -19.15 20.30 -0.50
CA ARG A 345 -20.52 20.62 -0.07
C ARG A 345 -21.54 19.68 -0.69
N HIS A 346 -21.42 19.38 -1.98
CA HIS A 346 -22.27 18.40 -2.62
C HIS A 346 -22.22 17.04 -1.92
N TYR A 347 -21.03 16.57 -1.54
CA TYR A 347 -20.88 15.33 -0.78
C TYR A 347 -21.56 15.39 0.59
N LEU A 348 -21.49 16.54 1.27
CA LEU A 348 -22.12 16.74 2.58
C LEU A 348 -23.65 16.81 2.48
N ASP A 349 -24.19 17.42 1.42
CA ASP A 349 -25.62 17.66 1.26
C ASP A 349 -26.39 16.50 0.58
N ASP A 350 -25.75 15.79 -0.35
CA ASP A 350 -26.39 14.76 -1.18
C ASP A 350 -25.87 13.36 -0.84
N GLU A 351 -26.68 12.60 -0.10
CA GLU A 351 -26.35 11.23 0.29
C GLU A 351 -26.38 10.23 -0.89
N GLY A 352 -27.12 10.53 -1.96
CA GLY A 352 -27.36 9.61 -3.08
C GLY A 352 -26.13 9.35 -3.94
N ASP A 353 -25.26 10.36 -4.05
CA ASP A 353 -24.02 10.31 -4.82
C ASP A 353 -22.80 9.93 -3.97
N ARG A 354 -22.92 9.78 -2.63
CA ARG A 354 -21.77 9.45 -1.73
C ARG A 354 -21.09 8.12 -2.04
N ARG A 355 -21.74 7.27 -2.82
CA ARG A 355 -21.14 6.10 -3.46
C ARG A 355 -19.92 6.61 -4.25
N HIS A 356 -18.75 6.00 -4.03
CA HIS A 356 -17.47 6.40 -4.66
C HIS A 356 -16.65 7.52 -4.00
N ALA A 357 -16.84 7.81 -2.71
CA ALA A 357 -16.01 8.76 -1.95
C ALA A 357 -14.49 8.43 -1.92
N ILE A 358 -14.13 7.16 -2.16
CA ILE A 358 -12.75 6.63 -2.10
C ILE A 358 -12.52 5.50 -3.11
N GLY A 359 -11.27 5.32 -3.54
CA GLY A 359 -10.85 4.22 -4.41
C GLY A 359 -11.05 4.47 -5.91
N TYR A 360 -11.48 5.68 -6.29
CA TYR A 360 -11.80 6.07 -7.67
C TYR A 360 -10.86 7.16 -8.21
N GLU A 361 -9.78 7.52 -7.52
CA GLU A 361 -8.75 8.45 -8.04
C GLU A 361 -8.12 7.96 -9.36
N ASN A 362 -8.43 6.72 -9.75
CA ASN A 362 -7.91 5.96 -10.88
C ASN A 362 -8.73 6.10 -12.15
N LEU A 363 -9.98 6.54 -12.05
CA LEU A 363 -10.70 6.96 -13.24
C LEU A 363 -10.12 8.32 -13.65
N LEU A 364 -9.45 8.39 -14.79
CA LEU A 364 -8.88 9.65 -15.25
C LEU A 364 -10.01 10.60 -15.67
N CYS A 365 -10.32 11.57 -14.82
CA CYS A 365 -10.78 12.87 -15.28
C CYS A 365 -9.70 13.89 -14.94
N SER A 366 -8.88 14.28 -15.92
CA SER A 366 -7.87 15.31 -15.70
C SER A 366 -8.54 16.69 -15.55
N PRO A 367 -8.38 17.40 -14.42
CA PRO A 367 -8.67 18.82 -14.34
C PRO A 367 -7.50 19.57 -14.96
N GLY A 368 -7.51 19.73 -16.29
CA GLY A 368 -6.33 20.25 -16.97
C GLY A 368 -6.56 20.86 -18.34
N THR A 369 -7.78 21.18 -18.71
CA THR A 369 -8.02 22.07 -19.85
C THR A 369 -8.88 23.22 -19.38
N THR A 370 -8.26 24.39 -19.31
CA THR A 370 -8.91 25.69 -19.21
C THR A 370 -10.06 25.73 -20.20
N ILE A 371 -11.31 25.68 -19.72
CA ILE A 371 -12.49 25.86 -20.56
C ILE A 371 -12.87 27.33 -20.45
N GLU A 372 -12.38 28.14 -21.39
CA GLU A 372 -13.06 29.39 -21.71
C GLU A 372 -14.48 29.04 -22.18
N ARG A 373 -15.46 29.62 -21.50
CA ARG A 373 -16.88 29.47 -21.83
C ARG A 373 -17.15 30.17 -23.16
N ASN A 374 -17.35 29.39 -24.22
CA ASN A 374 -18.18 29.80 -25.35
C ASN A 374 -18.90 28.59 -25.97
N SER A 375 -20.20 28.75 -26.20
CA SER A 375 -21.12 27.76 -26.74
C SER A 375 -20.77 27.36 -28.18
N SER A 376 -20.23 26.14 -28.38
CA SER A 376 -19.91 25.57 -29.70
C SER A 376 -19.78 24.02 -29.62
N PRO A 377 -19.43 23.29 -30.71
CA PRO A 377 -19.31 21.81 -30.80
C PRO A 377 -18.56 21.08 -29.66
N ALA A 378 -17.82 21.81 -28.83
CA ALA A 378 -17.24 21.35 -27.57
C ALA A 378 -18.27 20.74 -26.59
N SER A 379 -19.51 21.22 -26.59
CA SER A 379 -20.60 20.68 -25.74
C SER A 379 -20.95 19.23 -26.08
N ARG A 380 -20.90 18.85 -27.37
CA ARG A 380 -21.14 17.48 -27.83
C ARG A 380 -19.98 16.54 -27.47
N ILE A 381 -18.74 17.02 -27.53
CA ILE A 381 -17.56 16.28 -27.08
C ILE A 381 -17.60 16.07 -25.56
N LYS A 382 -18.02 17.08 -24.80
CA LYS A 382 -18.21 17.01 -23.35
C LYS A 382 -19.28 15.98 -22.98
N ARG A 383 -20.38 15.93 -23.74
CA ARG A 383 -21.48 14.96 -23.56
C ARG A 383 -21.07 13.53 -23.89
N LEU A 384 -20.39 13.29 -25.02
CA LEU A 384 -19.93 11.94 -25.41
C LEU A 384 -18.86 11.39 -24.44
N ARG A 385 -17.99 12.26 -23.92
CA ARG A 385 -17.04 11.90 -22.85
C ARG A 385 -17.75 11.59 -21.55
N LEU A 386 -18.71 12.43 -21.15
CA LEU A 386 -19.53 12.16 -19.98
C LEU A 386 -20.27 10.83 -20.11
N GLU A 387 -20.96 10.59 -21.23
CA GLU A 387 -21.68 9.33 -21.47
C GLU A 387 -20.74 8.12 -21.38
N ARG A 388 -19.54 8.20 -21.95
CA ARG A 388 -18.52 7.15 -21.80
C ARG A 388 -18.09 6.96 -20.33
N TRP A 389 -17.84 8.03 -19.60
CA TRP A 389 -17.38 7.98 -18.20
C TRP A 389 -18.48 7.53 -17.24
N THR A 390 -19.71 7.97 -17.46
CA THR A 390 -20.90 7.51 -16.75
C THR A 390 -21.10 6.02 -16.97
N ASN A 391 -21.03 5.54 -18.22
CA ASN A 391 -21.09 4.11 -18.52
C ASN A 391 -19.94 3.34 -17.84
N GLU A 392 -18.74 3.91 -17.78
CA GLU A 392 -17.61 3.29 -17.10
C GLU A 392 -17.77 3.26 -15.57
N ALA A 393 -18.31 4.32 -14.97
CA ALA A 393 -18.62 4.39 -13.53
C ALA A 393 -19.77 3.43 -13.16
N GLU A 394 -20.84 3.39 -13.95
CA GLU A 394 -22.02 2.54 -13.74
C GLU A 394 -21.75 1.05 -13.99
N SER A 395 -20.84 0.71 -14.90
CA SER A 395 -20.44 -0.69 -15.16
C SER A 395 -19.52 -1.28 -14.10
N LYS A 396 -18.99 -0.45 -13.20
CA LYS A 396 -18.10 -0.87 -12.12
C LYS A 396 -18.94 -1.12 -10.87
N PRO A 397 -18.73 -2.24 -10.15
CA PRO A 397 -19.50 -2.55 -8.97
C PRO A 397 -19.31 -1.45 -7.93
N VAL A 398 -20.43 -0.87 -7.50
CA VAL A 398 -20.51 0.05 -6.37
C VAL A 398 -19.96 -0.69 -5.15
N LEU A 399 -18.82 -0.23 -4.62
CA LEU A 399 -18.31 -0.69 -3.33
C LEU A 399 -19.15 0.00 -2.25
N ASP A 400 -20.33 -0.54 -1.99
CA ASP A 400 -21.22 -0.05 -0.93
C ASP A 400 -20.57 -0.33 0.43
N GLY A 401 -20.02 0.70 1.04
CA GLY A 401 -19.84 0.77 2.48
C GLY A 401 -21.21 0.93 3.15
N GLY A 402 -22.01 -0.13 3.16
CA GLY A 402 -23.39 -0.10 3.68
C GLY A 402 -23.48 -0.43 5.17
N LEU A 403 -23.95 0.57 5.94
CA LEU A 403 -24.52 0.60 7.31
C LEU A 403 -23.73 0.02 8.47
#